data_AF-A0AAU7C5Q2-F1
#
_entry.id   AF-A0AAU7C5Q2-F1
#
_cell.length_a   1.000
_cell.length_b   1.000
_cell.length_c   1.000
_cell.angle_alpha   90.00
_cell.angle_beta   90.00
_cell.angle_gamma   90.00
#
_symmetry.space_group_name_H-M   'P 1'
#
loop_
_entity.id
_entity.type
_entity.pdbx_description
1 polymer ?
#
loop_
_entity_poly.entity_id
_entity_poly.type
_entity_poly.pdbx_seq_one_letter_code
_entity_poly.pdbx_strand_id
1 'polypeptide(L)'
;MTDSKGFLIPAKYWKDADLSLSEKVMITEIERLASEDGCLESNKYFAKFIGLSRSRVSEIINKLSLKGYLETQYFTDQDGQNRRRIYIVSKREHL
;
A
#
# COMPACT_ATOMS: atom_id res chain seq x y z
N MET A 1 -10.50 19.60 14.56
CA MET A 1 -9.34 18.89 13.98
C MET A 1 -8.79 18.00 15.08
N THR A 2 -8.99 16.70 15.00
CA THR A 2 -8.38 15.77 15.96
C THR A 2 -6.89 15.74 15.70
N ASP A 3 -6.13 16.29 16.65
CA ASP A 3 -4.68 16.24 16.67
C ASP A 3 -4.30 14.76 16.83
N SER A 4 -3.95 14.11 15.71
CA SER A 4 -3.50 12.72 15.73
C SER A 4 -2.06 12.74 16.18
N LYS A 5 -1.80 12.20 17.38
CA LYS A 5 -0.49 12.21 18.05
C LYS A 5 0.64 11.50 17.27
N GLY A 6 0.33 10.80 16.18
CA GLY A 6 1.33 10.20 15.30
C GLY A 6 0.75 9.21 14.29
N PHE A 7 1.63 8.72 13.42
CA PHE A 7 1.37 7.62 12.49
C PHE A 7 1.92 6.32 13.08
N LEU A 8 1.04 5.39 13.44
CA LEU A 8 1.43 4.13 14.07
C LEU A 8 1.70 3.05 13.02
N ILE A 9 2.93 2.56 12.97
CA ILE A 9 3.32 1.44 12.11
C ILE A 9 3.13 0.14 12.91
N PRO A 10 2.33 -0.83 12.42
CA PRO A 10 2.20 -2.15 13.02
C PRO A 10 3.56 -2.81 13.27
N ALA A 11 3.71 -3.44 14.44
CA ALA A 11 4.98 -4.05 14.84
C ALA A 11 5.49 -5.09 13.84
N LYS A 12 4.59 -5.80 13.15
CA LYS A 12 4.91 -6.76 12.07
C LYS A 12 5.72 -6.10 10.95
N TYR A 13 5.32 -4.90 10.50
CA TYR A 13 6.04 -4.17 9.47
C TYR A 13 7.28 -3.49 10.05
N TRP A 14 7.21 -2.96 11.27
CA TRP A 14 8.35 -2.28 11.91
C TRP A 14 9.55 -3.21 12.08
N LYS A 15 9.33 -4.44 12.52
CA LYS A 15 10.37 -5.43 12.78
C LYS A 15 10.87 -6.14 11.52
N ASP A 16 10.18 -6.00 10.40
CA ASP A 16 10.55 -6.65 9.16
C ASP A 16 11.78 -5.98 8.55
N ALA A 17 12.86 -6.76 8.35
CA ALA A 17 14.10 -6.29 7.76
C ALA A 17 14.04 -6.22 6.23
N ASP A 18 13.11 -6.93 5.59
CA ASP A 18 12.92 -6.88 4.13
C ASP A 18 12.25 -5.58 3.69
N LEU A 19 11.63 -4.84 4.62
CA LEU A 19 10.95 -3.58 4.33
C LEU A 19 11.84 -2.37 4.64
N SER A 20 11.97 -1.47 3.66
CA SER A 20 12.50 -0.12 3.88
C SER A 20 11.49 0.73 4.66
N LEU A 21 11.94 1.85 5.25
CA LEU A 21 11.05 2.76 5.98
C LEU A 21 9.87 3.26 5.12
N SER A 22 10.13 3.62 3.85
CA SER A 22 9.07 4.07 2.94
C SER A 22 8.07 2.96 2.61
N GLU A 23 8.52 1.71 2.50
CA GLU A 23 7.65 0.56 2.29
C GLU A 23 6.80 0.28 3.54
N LYS A 24 7.36 0.41 4.76
CA LYS A 24 6.62 0.28 6.03
C LYS A 24 5.52 1.32 6.15
N VAL A 25 5.82 2.57 5.80
CA VAL A 25 4.82 3.64 5.79
C VAL A 25 3.73 3.37 4.75
N MET A 26 4.13 2.99 3.52
CA MET A 26 3.20 2.72 2.43
C MET A 26 2.24 1.57 2.76
N ILE A 27 2.75 0.42 3.20
CA ILE A 27 1.91 -0.74 3.51
C ILE A 27 0.99 -0.46 4.70
N THR A 28 1.44 0.30 5.69
CA THR A 28 0.60 0.71 6.83
C THR A 28 -0.57 1.58 6.36
N GLU A 29 -0.32 2.51 5.44
CA GLU A 29 -1.40 3.37 4.94
C GLU A 29 -2.37 2.61 4.03
N ILE A 30 -1.86 1.69 3.21
CA ILE A 30 -2.71 0.76 2.43
C ILE A 30 -3.58 -0.07 3.39
N GLU A 31 -3.02 -0.58 4.50
CA GLU A 31 -3.75 -1.36 5.51
C GLU A 31 -4.84 -0.54 6.19
N ARG A 32 -4.56 0.73 6.48
CA ARG A 32 -5.52 1.66 7.09
C ARG A 32 -6.70 1.98 6.17
N LEU A 33 -6.49 1.95 4.85
CA LEU A 33 -7.47 2.34 3.83
C LEU A 33 -8.19 1.17 3.19
N ALA A 34 -7.64 -0.05 3.28
CA ALA A 34 -8.23 -1.23 2.69
C ALA A 34 -9.54 -1.60 3.39
N SER A 35 -10.56 -1.93 2.60
CA SER A 35 -11.75 -2.65 3.07
C SER A 35 -11.60 -4.15 2.81
N GLU A 36 -12.66 -4.94 3.03
CA GLU A 36 -12.71 -6.35 2.62
C GLU A 36 -12.44 -6.53 1.11
N ASP A 37 -12.77 -5.50 0.35
CA ASP A 37 -12.56 -5.37 -1.08
C ASP A 37 -11.17 -4.80 -1.43
N GLY A 38 -10.24 -4.71 -0.49
CA GLY A 38 -8.92 -4.11 -0.74
C GLY A 38 -8.96 -2.58 -0.87
N CYS A 39 -7.81 -2.00 -1.23
CA CYS A 39 -7.62 -0.56 -1.33
C CYS A 39 -7.74 -0.09 -2.79
N LEU A 40 -8.56 0.94 -3.04
CA LEU A 40 -8.79 1.55 -4.37
C LEU A 40 -8.08 2.89 -4.56
N GLU A 41 -7.27 3.33 -3.60
CA GLU A 41 -6.63 4.63 -3.66
C GLU A 41 -5.56 4.72 -4.76
N SER A 42 -5.44 5.93 -5.32
CA SER A 42 -4.57 6.17 -6.48
C SER A 42 -3.12 6.45 -6.07
N ASN A 43 -2.17 6.26 -7.01
CA ASN A 43 -0.79 6.72 -6.79
C ASN A 43 -0.71 8.23 -6.52
N LYS A 44 -1.69 9.03 -6.97
CA LYS A 44 -1.78 10.46 -6.68
C LYS A 44 -2.09 10.71 -5.20
N TYR A 45 -2.99 9.91 -4.62
CA TYR A 45 -3.29 9.97 -3.19
C TYR A 45 -2.03 9.65 -2.37
N PHE A 46 -1.43 8.48 -2.62
CA PHE A 46 -0.25 8.04 -1.87
C PHE A 46 0.93 9.01 -2.02
N ALA A 47 1.14 9.56 -3.22
CA ALA A 47 2.17 10.57 -3.48
C ALA A 47 2.00 11.80 -2.59
N LYS A 48 0.76 12.29 -2.45
CA LYS A 48 0.45 13.43 -1.57
C LYS A 48 0.63 13.06 -0.10
N PHE A 49 0.20 11.86 0.31
CA PHE A 49 0.31 11.39 1.69
C PHE A 49 1.77 11.31 2.15
N ILE A 50 2.63 10.62 1.38
CA ILE A 50 4.01 10.34 1.79
C ILE A 50 5.01 11.41 1.30
N GLY A 51 4.57 12.38 0.50
CA GLY A 51 5.43 13.45 -0.03
C GLY A 51 6.42 12.97 -1.11
N LEU A 52 6.05 11.97 -1.92
CA LEU A 52 6.90 11.41 -2.99
C LEU A 52 6.26 11.60 -4.37
N SER A 53 7.05 11.42 -5.44
CA SER A 53 6.52 11.42 -6.80
C SER A 53 5.62 10.21 -7.07
N ARG A 54 4.69 10.32 -8.02
CA ARG A 54 3.83 9.19 -8.43
C ARG A 54 4.64 8.00 -8.95
N SER A 55 5.76 8.26 -9.64
CA SER A 55 6.66 7.21 -10.13
C SER A 55 7.33 6.47 -8.97
N ARG A 56 7.79 7.18 -7.94
CA ARG A 56 8.39 6.57 -6.76
C ARG A 56 7.37 5.73 -5.97
N VAL A 57 6.13 6.21 -5.83
CA VAL A 57 5.04 5.44 -5.25
C VAL A 57 4.79 4.16 -6.04
N SER A 58 4.74 4.25 -7.38
CA SER A 58 4.56 3.06 -8.23
C SER A 58 5.67 2.04 -8.03
N GLU A 59 6.92 2.48 -7.93
CA GLU A 59 8.06 1.62 -7.65
C GLU A 59 7.95 0.94 -6.29
N ILE A 60 7.55 1.67 -5.24
CA ILE A 60 7.35 1.13 -3.89
C ILE A 60 6.25 0.05 -3.88
N ILE A 61 5.11 0.31 -4.51
CA ILE A 61 4.00 -0.66 -4.58
C ILE A 61 4.44 -1.91 -5.35
N ASN A 62 5.15 -1.76 -6.46
CA ASN A 62 5.68 -2.89 -7.22
C ASN A 62 6.68 -3.71 -6.39
N LYS A 63 7.59 -3.05 -5.65
CA LYS A 63 8.54 -3.74 -4.76
C LYS A 63 7.84 -4.51 -3.65
N LEU A 64 6.82 -3.92 -3.02
CA LEU A 64 6.00 -4.59 -2.03
C LEU A 64 5.29 -5.82 -2.61
N SER A 65 4.80 -5.73 -3.85
CA SER A 65 4.18 -6.87 -4.54
C SER A 65 5.19 -7.97 -4.86
N LEU A 66 6.37 -7.63 -5.39
CA LEU A 66 7.45 -8.59 -5.64
C LEU A 66 7.94 -9.29 -4.38
N LYS A 67 7.92 -8.60 -3.24
CA LYS A 67 8.25 -9.16 -1.93
C LYS A 67 7.12 -9.99 -1.31
N GLY A 68 5.98 -10.10 -1.98
CA GLY A 68 4.84 -10.90 -1.52
C GLY A 68 4.05 -10.27 -0.39
N TYR A 69 4.06 -8.93 -0.25
CA TYR A 69 3.21 -8.22 0.71
C TYR A 69 1.90 -7.71 0.10
N LEU A 70 1.89 -7.48 -1.22
CA LEU A 70 0.73 -6.94 -1.93
C LEU A 70 0.39 -7.76 -3.18
N GLU A 71 -0.90 -7.84 -3.45
CA GLU A 71 -1.43 -8.26 -4.75
C GLU A 71 -2.21 -7.11 -5.38
N THR A 72 -2.02 -6.88 -6.68
CA THR A 72 -2.71 -5.82 -7.43
C THR A 72 -3.57 -6.40 -8.53
N GLN A 73 -4.87 -6.10 -8.49
CA GLN A 73 -5.82 -6.46 -9.54
C GLN A 73 -6.25 -5.22 -10.30
N TYR A 74 -6.33 -5.33 -11.63
CA TYR A 74 -6.83 -4.27 -12.51
C TYR A 74 -8.23 -4.63 -13.00
N PHE A 75 -9.10 -3.62 -13.10
CA PHE A 75 -10.46 -3.79 -13.61
C PHE A 75 -10.95 -2.49 -14.25
N THR A 76 -12.00 -2.58 -15.06
CA THR A 76 -12.70 -1.42 -15.61
C THR A 76 -13.97 -1.20 -14.79
N ASP A 77 -14.21 0.01 -14.30
CA ASP A 77 -15.42 0.34 -13.56
C ASP A 77 -16.64 0.52 -14.49
N GLN A 78 -17.80 0.83 -13.89
CA GLN A 78 -19.05 1.03 -14.61
C GLN A 78 -19.02 2.26 -15.55
N ASP A 79 -18.11 3.19 -15.31
CA ASP A 79 -17.90 4.41 -16.12
C ASP A 79 -16.86 4.19 -17.23
N GLY A 80 -16.34 2.96 -17.39
CA GLY A 80 -15.32 2.64 -18.38
C GLY A 80 -13.89 3.03 -17.97
N GLN A 81 -13.65 3.41 -16.72
CA GLN A 81 -12.32 3.81 -16.25
C GLN A 81 -11.53 2.62 -15.73
N ASN A 82 -10.27 2.53 -16.14
CA ASN A 82 -9.34 1.53 -15.61
C ASN A 82 -8.93 1.89 -14.18
N ARG A 83 -9.27 1.00 -13.25
CA ARG A 83 -8.93 1.08 -11.84
C ARG A 83 -8.00 -0.05 -11.42
N ARG A 84 -7.41 0.14 -10.25
CA ARG A 84 -6.60 -0.87 -9.57
C ARG A 84 -7.12 -1.06 -8.16
N ARG A 85 -7.09 -2.30 -7.71
CA ARG A 85 -7.36 -2.74 -6.35
C ARG A 85 -6.10 -3.36 -5.77
N ILE A 86 -5.75 -2.98 -4.55
CA ILE A 86 -4.56 -3.46 -3.86
C ILE A 86 -4.99 -4.26 -2.63
N TYR A 87 -4.54 -5.50 -2.56
CA TYR A 87 -4.79 -6.40 -1.43
C TYR A 87 -3.52 -6.59 -0.63
N ILE A 88 -3.63 -6.58 0.70
CA ILE A 88 -2.55 -7.03 1.58
C ILE A 88 -2.62 -8.54 1.65
N VAL A 89 -1.51 -9.18 1.32
CA VAL A 89 -1.37 -10.63 1.42
C VAL A 89 -0.49 -10.96 2.62
N SER A 90 -0.88 -11.98 3.38
CA SER A 90 0.06 -12.58 4.33
C SER A 90 1.13 -13.27 3.50
N LYS A 91 2.40 -12.92 3.73
CA LYS A 91 3.57 -13.55 3.08
C LYS A 91 3.35 -15.06 3.17
N ARG A 92 3.01 -15.71 2.05
CA ARG A 92 3.00 -17.17 2.01
C ARG A 92 4.46 -17.54 2.23
N GLU A 93 4.76 -18.26 3.29
CA GLU A 93 6.05 -18.93 3.37
C GLU A 93 6.14 -19.78 2.10
N HIS A 94 7.04 -19.38 1.18
CA HIS A 94 7.37 -20.18 0.03
C HIS A 94 8.05 -21.43 0.59
N LEU A 95 7.25 -22.50 0.74
CA LEU A 95 7.74 -23.87 0.85
C LEU A 95 8.50 -24.26 -0.42
#